data_AF-H3AHE1-F1
#
_entry.id   AF-H3AHE1-F1
#
_cell.length_a   1.000
_cell.length_b   1.000
_cell.length_c   1.000
_cell.angle_alpha   90.00
_cell.angle_beta   90.00
_cell.angle_gamma   90.00
#
_symmetry.space_group_name_H-M   'P 1'
#
loop_
_entity.id
_entity.type
_entity.pdbx_description
1 polymer ?
#
loop_
_entity_poly.entity_id
_entity_poly.type
_entity_poly.pdbx_seq_one_letter_code
_entity_poly.pdbx_strand_id
1 'polypeptide(L)'
;MSMEHSAEMPDPAKQLEIIQREIKAHKLSCGQIENDIAKLQHAKNETECITSKFTTRISEFEKSIEDQKHASEKRNKLLQRKLEEQQREHRKLCEMKEHITEEMAEVDKVMSKLGEQHKVSACVPEKKMHFAGTFLKEDSGSSFDVKPRVLYPVNGGTALVTFEDAEVAQNILALKDHEIELGECRIKVAASPVTLPTPAYIEVRLNLVYFWQTD
;
A
#
# COMPACT_ATOMS: atom_id res chain seq x y z
N MET A 1 22.68 71.91 -90.40
CA MET A 1 21.33 72.50 -90.46
C MET A 1 20.33 71.38 -90.22
N SER A 2 19.56 71.58 -89.15
CA SER A 2 18.35 70.91 -88.63
C SER A 2 17.92 69.55 -89.19
N MET A 3 17.93 68.55 -88.29
CA MET A 3 17.11 67.35 -88.35
C MET A 3 15.97 67.50 -87.34
N GLU A 4 14.73 67.54 -87.81
CA GLU A 4 13.53 67.44 -86.96
C GLU A 4 12.89 66.07 -87.19
N HIS A 5 12.97 65.20 -86.17
CA HIS A 5 12.16 63.98 -86.10
C HIS A 5 10.81 64.36 -85.49
N SER A 6 9.76 64.39 -86.32
CA SER A 6 8.38 64.55 -85.86
C SER A 6 7.91 63.25 -85.21
N ALA A 7 7.75 63.25 -83.89
CA ALA A 7 7.02 62.21 -83.18
C ALA A 7 5.52 62.44 -83.38
N GLU A 8 4.84 61.47 -83.99
CA GLU A 8 3.39 61.43 -84.15
C GLU A 8 2.74 61.41 -82.76
N MET A 9 2.02 62.48 -82.41
CA MET A 9 1.32 62.60 -81.14
C MET A 9 0.08 61.69 -81.15
N PRO A 10 -0.06 60.74 -80.19
CA PRO A 10 -1.19 59.82 -80.15
C PRO A 10 -2.54 60.52 -79.89
N ASP A 11 -3.60 60.00 -80.50
CA ASP A 11 -4.99 60.48 -80.39
C ASP A 11 -5.44 60.59 -78.91
N PRO A 12 -5.78 61.80 -78.42
CA PRO A 12 -6.14 62.04 -77.02
C PRO A 12 -7.32 61.20 -76.53
N ALA A 13 -8.27 60.88 -77.40
CA ALA A 13 -9.45 60.09 -77.03
C ALA A 13 -9.09 58.63 -76.72
N LYS A 14 -8.17 58.04 -77.50
CA LYS A 14 -7.67 56.68 -77.27
C LYS A 14 -6.81 56.59 -76.01
N GLN A 15 -5.99 57.61 -75.75
CA GLN A 15 -5.20 57.66 -74.52
C GLN A 15 -6.08 57.75 -73.27
N LEU A 16 -7.14 58.57 -73.31
CA LEU A 16 -8.08 58.67 -72.20
C LEU A 16 -8.77 57.33 -71.90
N GLU A 17 -9.16 56.59 -72.94
CA GLU A 17 -9.80 55.28 -72.78
C GLU A 17 -8.85 54.24 -72.15
N ILE A 18 -7.57 54.24 -72.53
CA ILE A 18 -6.54 53.38 -71.95
C ILE A 18 -6.36 53.70 -70.46
N ILE A 19 -6.21 54.98 -70.12
CA ILE A 19 -6.04 55.44 -68.73
C ILE A 19 -7.26 55.06 -67.88
N GLN A 20 -8.48 55.23 -68.41
CA GLN A 20 -9.70 54.84 -67.70
C GLN A 20 -9.76 53.33 -67.43
N ARG A 21 -9.33 52.51 -68.39
CA ARG A 21 -9.27 51.05 -68.24
C ARG A 21 -8.23 50.64 -67.18
N GLU A 22 -7.06 51.27 -67.19
CA GLU A 22 -6.02 51.07 -66.17
C GLU A 22 -6.48 51.49 -64.77
N ILE A 23 -7.13 52.65 -64.63
CA ILE A 23 -7.71 53.11 -63.36
C ILE A 23 -8.73 52.08 -62.84
N LYS A 24 -9.59 51.55 -63.72
CA LYS A 24 -10.58 50.54 -63.33
C LYS A 24 -9.90 49.25 -62.88
N ALA A 25 -8.86 48.80 -63.58
CA ALA A 25 -8.08 47.62 -63.21
C ALA A 25 -7.37 47.82 -61.85
N HIS A 26 -6.75 48.97 -61.64
CA HIS A 26 -6.11 49.30 -60.36
C HIS A 26 -7.12 49.37 -59.21
N LYS A 27 -8.30 49.97 -59.41
CA LYS A 27 -9.36 49.98 -58.38
C LYS A 27 -9.80 48.57 -57.99
N LEU A 28 -9.96 47.68 -58.97
CA LEU A 28 -10.31 46.29 -58.70
C LEU A 28 -9.20 45.58 -57.90
N SER A 29 -7.94 45.79 -58.28
CA SER A 29 -6.78 45.25 -57.58
C SER A 29 -6.69 45.76 -56.13
N CYS A 30 -6.87 47.07 -55.90
CA CYS A 30 -6.91 47.64 -54.56
C CYS A 30 -8.00 47.00 -53.70
N GLY A 31 -9.21 46.82 -54.23
CA GLY A 31 -10.29 46.15 -53.49
C GLY A 31 -10.01 44.67 -53.18
N GLN A 32 -9.28 43.96 -54.03
CA GLN A 32 -8.83 42.59 -53.74
C GLN A 32 -7.80 42.59 -52.61
N ILE A 33 -6.82 43.49 -52.67
CA ILE A 33 -5.78 43.64 -51.62
C ILE A 33 -6.42 43.98 -50.28
N GLU A 34 -7.40 44.89 -50.22
CA GLU A 34 -8.12 45.23 -48.99
C GLU A 34 -8.83 44.01 -48.37
N ASN A 35 -9.49 43.21 -49.20
CA ASN A 35 -10.15 41.98 -48.74
C ASN A 35 -9.13 40.97 -48.19
N ASP A 36 -7.99 40.81 -48.85
CA ASP A 36 -6.97 39.87 -48.42
C ASP A 36 -6.25 40.36 -47.15
N ILE A 37 -6.03 41.67 -47.00
CA ILE A 37 -5.56 42.28 -45.75
C ILE A 37 -6.53 41.94 -44.61
N ALA A 38 -7.83 42.10 -44.81
CA ALA A 38 -8.83 41.79 -43.79
C ALA A 38 -8.81 40.30 -43.37
N LYS A 39 -8.70 39.38 -44.35
CA LYS A 39 -8.56 37.93 -44.06
C LYS A 39 -7.28 37.62 -43.30
N LEU A 40 -6.15 38.19 -43.73
CA LEU A 40 -4.86 37.98 -43.07
C LEU A 40 -4.85 38.52 -41.65
N GLN A 41 -5.47 39.68 -41.42
CA GLN A 41 -5.62 40.24 -40.07
C GLN A 41 -6.47 39.33 -39.17
N HIS A 42 -7.59 38.81 -39.68
CA HIS A 42 -8.41 37.86 -38.91
C HIS A 42 -7.60 36.60 -38.55
N ALA A 43 -6.94 35.97 -39.54
CA ALA A 43 -6.14 34.78 -39.32
C ALA A 43 -4.96 35.03 -38.36
N LYS A 44 -4.34 36.20 -38.42
CA LYS A 44 -3.30 36.63 -37.47
C LYS A 44 -3.87 36.72 -36.05
N ASN A 45 -4.98 37.41 -35.86
CA ASN A 45 -5.58 37.57 -34.53
C ASN A 45 -6.02 36.22 -33.94
N GLU A 46 -6.55 35.31 -34.77
CA GLU A 46 -6.92 33.96 -34.36
C GLU A 46 -5.71 33.14 -33.91
N THR A 47 -4.62 33.17 -34.68
CA THR A 47 -3.38 32.48 -34.32
C THR A 47 -2.71 33.07 -33.08
N GLU A 48 -2.74 34.40 -32.89
CA GLU A 48 -2.29 35.07 -31.67
C GLU A 48 -3.13 34.66 -30.45
N CYS A 49 -4.46 34.59 -30.59
CA CYS A 49 -5.35 34.13 -29.52
C CYS A 49 -5.05 32.69 -29.11
N ILE A 50 -4.88 31.79 -30.09
CA ILE A 50 -4.53 30.38 -29.86
C ILE A 50 -3.16 30.28 -29.18
N THR A 51 -2.16 31.00 -29.69
CA THR A 51 -0.80 31.02 -29.13
C THR A 51 -0.82 31.48 -27.67
N SER A 52 -1.53 32.56 -27.35
CA SER A 52 -1.68 33.06 -25.98
C SER A 52 -2.27 32.00 -25.05
N LYS A 53 -3.35 31.31 -25.47
CA LYS A 53 -3.96 30.22 -24.69
C LYS A 53 -2.99 29.07 -24.43
N PHE A 54 -2.22 28.66 -25.44
CA PHE A 54 -1.22 27.61 -25.27
C PHE A 54 -0.08 28.04 -24.35
N THR A 55 0.43 29.27 -24.48
CA THR A 55 1.46 29.81 -23.59
C THR A 55 1.01 29.83 -22.13
N THR A 56 -0.22 30.29 -21.85
CA THR A 56 -0.79 30.24 -20.49
C THR A 56 -0.86 28.81 -19.96
N ARG A 57 -1.38 27.88 -20.77
CA ARG A 57 -1.53 26.49 -20.37
C ARG A 57 -0.19 25.78 -20.13
N ILE A 58 0.83 26.10 -20.93
CA ILE A 58 2.20 25.61 -20.73
C ILE A 58 2.72 26.08 -19.37
N SER A 59 2.60 27.37 -19.07
CA SER A 59 3.05 27.94 -17.79
C SER A 59 2.34 27.32 -16.58
N GLU A 60 1.03 27.08 -16.67
CA GLU A 60 0.26 26.39 -15.64
C GLU A 60 0.73 24.94 -15.43
N PHE A 61 0.98 24.21 -16.52
CA PHE A 61 1.49 22.85 -16.44
C PHE A 61 2.91 22.80 -15.86
N GLU A 62 3.80 23.70 -16.28
CA GLU A 62 5.16 23.79 -15.72
C GLU A 62 5.13 24.00 -14.20
N LYS A 63 4.26 24.91 -13.73
CA LYS A 63 4.07 25.13 -12.29
C LYS A 63 3.54 23.89 -11.59
N SER A 64 2.54 23.22 -12.16
CA SER A 64 1.99 21.99 -11.59
C SER A 64 3.00 20.86 -11.51
N ILE A 65 3.89 20.73 -12.52
CA ILE A 65 4.95 19.73 -12.54
C ILE A 65 5.96 20.00 -11.42
N GLU A 66 6.36 21.26 -11.24
CA GLU A 66 7.31 21.65 -10.19
C GLU A 66 6.70 21.42 -8.79
N ASP A 67 5.44 21.82 -8.59
CA ASP A 67 4.73 21.58 -7.32
C ASP A 67 4.63 20.07 -7.00
N GLN A 68 4.28 19.25 -8.00
CA GLN A 68 4.20 17.80 -7.84
C GLN A 68 5.57 17.18 -7.54
N LYS A 69 6.62 17.63 -8.23
CA LYS A 69 8.00 17.17 -8.02
C LYS A 69 8.46 17.48 -6.60
N HIS A 70 8.25 18.70 -6.13
CA HIS A 70 8.58 19.11 -4.77
C HIS A 70 7.79 18.33 -3.70
N ALA A 71 6.48 18.09 -3.93
CA ALA A 71 5.67 17.27 -3.04
C ALA A 71 6.15 15.81 -2.99
N SER A 72 6.53 15.25 -4.15
CA SER A 72 7.12 13.90 -4.25
C SER A 72 8.45 13.81 -3.49
N GLU A 73 9.33 14.79 -3.67
CA GLU A 73 10.62 14.84 -2.98
C GLU A 73 10.47 14.91 -1.46
N LYS A 74 9.53 15.73 -0.96
CA LYS A 74 9.19 15.77 0.47
C LYS A 74 8.73 14.40 0.98
N ARG A 75 7.85 13.72 0.24
CA ARG A 75 7.36 12.38 0.61
C ARG A 75 8.50 11.36 0.63
N ASN A 76 9.38 11.38 -0.38
CA ASN A 76 10.53 10.48 -0.45
C ASN A 76 11.49 10.70 0.73
N LYS A 77 11.81 11.96 1.06
CA LYS A 77 12.63 12.30 2.23
C LYS A 77 12.01 11.77 3.53
N LEU A 78 10.69 11.87 3.69
CA LEU A 78 10.00 11.34 4.86
C LEU A 78 10.08 9.81 4.92
N LEU A 79 9.81 9.12 3.81
CA LEU A 79 9.86 7.66 3.75
C LEU A 79 11.27 7.13 3.99
N GLN A 80 12.30 7.81 3.47
CA GLN A 80 13.69 7.46 3.70
C GLN A 80 14.06 7.52 5.19
N ARG A 81 13.68 8.60 5.90
CA ARG A 81 13.92 8.69 7.36
C ARG A 81 13.22 7.57 8.13
N LYS A 82 11.98 7.25 7.78
CA LYS A 82 11.24 6.15 8.41
C LYS A 82 11.92 4.81 8.17
N LEU A 83 12.42 4.58 6.96
CA LEU A 83 13.15 3.36 6.63
C LEU A 83 14.44 3.24 7.44
N GLU A 84 15.21 4.32 7.56
CA GLU A 84 16.44 4.36 8.38
C GLU A 84 16.13 4.11 9.87
N GLU A 85 15.04 4.66 10.38
CA GLU A 85 14.57 4.39 11.74
C GLU A 85 14.21 2.91 11.93
N GLN A 86 13.40 2.34 11.04
CA GLN A 86 13.04 0.92 11.08
C GLN A 86 14.26 0.00 10.97
N GLN A 87 15.24 0.34 10.12
CA GLN A 87 16.48 -0.40 10.01
C GLN A 87 17.32 -0.36 11.29
N ARG A 88 17.34 0.77 11.99
CA ARG A 88 18.03 0.88 13.29
C ARG A 88 17.35 0.02 14.35
N GLU A 89 16.03 0.06 14.44
CA GLU A 89 15.29 -0.77 15.39
C GLU A 89 15.44 -2.26 15.08
N HIS A 90 15.36 -2.65 13.80
CA HIS A 90 15.62 -4.02 13.38
C HIS A 90 17.03 -4.49 13.79
N ARG A 91 18.04 -3.64 13.64
CA ARG A 91 19.43 -3.97 14.05
C ARG A 91 19.52 -4.23 15.55
N LYS A 92 18.95 -3.35 16.37
CA LYS A 92 18.90 -3.53 17.84
C LYS A 92 18.18 -4.82 18.24
N LEU A 93 17.06 -5.12 17.59
CA LEU A 93 16.31 -6.35 17.85
C LEU A 93 17.11 -7.60 17.47
N CYS A 94 17.84 -7.57 16.36
CA CYS A 94 18.75 -8.65 15.98
C CYS A 94 19.86 -8.86 17.03
N GLU A 95 20.51 -7.80 17.47
CA GLU A 95 21.56 -7.85 18.51
C GLU A 95 20.99 -8.45 19.82
N MET A 96 19.82 -7.98 20.25
CA MET A 96 19.18 -8.49 21.47
C MET A 96 18.73 -9.95 21.34
N LYS A 97 18.23 -10.35 20.16
CA LYS A 97 17.88 -11.74 19.88
C LYS A 97 19.12 -12.64 19.95
N GLU A 98 20.25 -12.22 19.38
CA GLU A 98 21.51 -12.97 19.44
C GLU A 98 21.97 -13.15 20.89
N HIS A 99 22.00 -12.08 21.68
CA HIS A 99 22.35 -12.13 23.10
C HIS A 99 21.48 -13.11 23.89
N ILE A 100 20.15 -13.02 23.76
CA ILE A 100 19.23 -13.92 24.48
C ILE A 100 19.44 -15.37 24.05
N THR A 101 19.71 -15.61 22.77
CA THR A 101 19.97 -16.97 22.25
C THR A 101 21.25 -17.55 22.88
N GLU A 102 22.30 -16.74 23.04
CA GLU A 102 23.53 -17.16 23.74
C GLU A 102 23.28 -17.44 25.22
N GLU A 103 22.54 -16.57 25.93
CA GLU A 103 22.18 -16.81 27.33
C GLU A 103 21.37 -18.09 27.51
N MET A 104 20.39 -18.33 26.63
CA MET A 104 19.60 -19.56 26.64
C MET A 104 20.49 -20.80 26.45
N ALA A 105 21.43 -20.76 25.51
CA ALA A 105 22.35 -21.87 25.28
C ALA A 105 23.25 -22.18 26.49
N GLU A 106 23.70 -21.16 27.23
CA GLU A 106 24.45 -21.36 28.46
C GLU A 106 23.58 -21.91 29.59
N VAL A 107 22.33 -21.45 29.72
CA VAL A 107 21.36 -22.01 30.68
C VAL A 107 21.08 -23.49 30.38
N ASP A 108 20.83 -23.85 29.12
CA ASP A 108 20.59 -25.24 28.71
C ASP A 108 21.79 -26.14 29.03
N LYS A 109 23.01 -25.65 28.79
CA LYS A 109 24.25 -26.34 29.13
C LYS A 109 24.43 -26.53 30.64
N VAL A 110 24.05 -25.54 31.46
CA VAL A 110 24.05 -25.67 32.93
C VAL A 110 22.99 -26.68 33.38
N MET A 111 21.79 -26.62 32.82
CA MET A 111 20.69 -27.53 33.15
C MET A 111 21.03 -28.99 32.79
N SER A 112 21.67 -29.22 31.64
CA SER A 112 22.14 -30.55 31.24
C SER A 112 23.16 -31.11 32.23
N LYS A 113 24.16 -30.32 32.64
CA LYS A 113 25.17 -30.73 33.63
C LYS A 113 24.54 -31.07 34.98
N LEU A 114 23.61 -30.24 35.45
CA LEU A 114 22.91 -30.47 36.71
C LEU A 114 22.03 -31.73 36.65
N GLY A 115 21.38 -31.98 35.51
CA GLY A 115 20.64 -33.21 35.25
C GLY A 115 21.52 -34.47 35.29
N GLU A 116 22.73 -34.41 34.75
CA GLU A 116 23.72 -35.49 34.87
C GLU A 116 24.17 -35.72 36.32
N GLN A 117 24.42 -34.64 37.08
CA GLN A 117 24.78 -34.74 38.50
C GLN A 117 23.64 -35.34 39.35
N HIS A 118 22.39 -34.95 39.11
CA HIS A 118 21.24 -35.50 39.83
C HIS A 118 20.95 -36.97 39.48
N LYS A 119 21.27 -37.44 38.27
CA LYS A 119 21.18 -38.88 37.92
C LYS A 119 22.12 -39.73 38.78
N VAL A 120 23.27 -39.19 39.20
CA VAL A 120 24.22 -39.87 40.09
C VAL A 120 23.76 -39.84 41.56
N SER A 121 23.08 -38.77 41.99
CA SER A 121 22.56 -38.62 43.37
C SER A 121 21.19 -39.27 43.60
N ALA A 122 20.43 -39.58 42.56
CA ALA A 122 19.12 -40.24 42.66
C ALA A 122 19.21 -41.76 42.85
N CYS A 123 20.42 -42.31 43.03
CA CYS A 123 20.64 -43.69 43.44
C CYS A 123 20.33 -43.86 44.94
N VAL A 124 19.14 -43.45 45.36
CA VAL A 124 18.61 -43.70 46.69
C VAL A 124 17.95 -45.09 46.65
N PRO A 125 18.32 -46.03 47.54
CA PRO A 125 17.73 -47.36 47.51
C PRO A 125 16.21 -47.29 47.67
N GLU A 126 15.47 -47.88 46.72
CA GLU A 126 14.02 -48.03 46.77
C GLU A 126 13.61 -48.87 47.99
N LYS A 127 13.35 -48.21 49.13
CA LYS A 127 12.70 -48.85 50.26
C LYS A 127 11.20 -48.81 50.01
N LYS A 128 10.61 -49.97 49.74
CA LYS A 128 9.14 -50.13 49.65
C LYS A 128 8.51 -49.70 50.96
N MET A 129 7.86 -48.54 50.97
CA MET A 129 7.13 -48.00 52.09
C MET A 129 5.64 -48.20 51.82
N HIS A 130 4.98 -49.01 52.66
CA HIS A 130 3.54 -49.20 52.60
C HIS A 130 2.88 -48.10 53.44
N PHE A 131 2.22 -47.16 52.77
CA PHE A 131 1.48 -46.10 53.44
C PHE A 131 0.10 -46.65 53.85
N ALA A 132 -0.06 -46.95 55.13
CA ALA A 132 -1.35 -47.28 55.72
C ALA A 132 -2.06 -45.99 56.16
N GLY A 133 -2.46 -45.16 55.18
CA GLY A 133 -3.23 -43.94 55.41
C GLY A 133 -4.72 -44.20 55.19
N THR A 134 -5.55 -43.83 56.16
CA THR A 134 -7.01 -43.87 56.02
C THR A 134 -7.44 -42.71 55.12
N PHE A 135 -7.92 -43.03 53.91
CA PHE A 135 -8.52 -42.04 53.04
C PHE A 135 -9.87 -41.62 53.64
N LEU A 136 -9.91 -40.44 54.25
CA LEU A 136 -11.19 -39.79 54.56
C LEU A 136 -11.88 -39.56 53.21
N LYS A 137 -13.03 -40.21 53.02
CA LYS A 137 -13.98 -39.91 51.94
C LYS A 137 -14.51 -38.50 52.16
N GLU A 138 -13.75 -37.50 51.76
CA GLU A 138 -14.30 -36.18 51.52
C GLU A 138 -14.88 -36.17 50.10
N ASP A 139 -16.20 -36.11 50.06
CA ASP A 139 -17.05 -35.91 48.90
C ASP A 139 -16.89 -34.48 48.38
N SER A 140 -15.70 -34.15 47.89
CA SER A 140 -15.45 -32.90 47.16
C SER A 140 -14.82 -33.25 45.83
N GLY A 141 -15.68 -33.35 44.81
CA GLY A 141 -15.24 -33.23 43.42
C GLY A 141 -14.57 -31.87 43.27
N SER A 142 -13.25 -31.82 43.46
CA SER A 142 -12.44 -30.68 43.07
C SER A 142 -12.49 -30.61 41.54
N SER A 143 -13.49 -29.89 41.02
CA SER A 143 -13.59 -29.62 39.60
C SER A 143 -12.43 -28.72 39.21
N PHE A 144 -11.43 -29.27 38.54
CA PHE A 144 -10.40 -28.49 37.89
C PHE A 144 -11.01 -27.78 36.68
N ASP A 145 -11.29 -26.48 36.81
CA ASP A 145 -11.72 -25.63 35.69
C ASP A 145 -10.51 -25.32 34.81
N VAL A 146 -10.31 -26.12 33.76
CA VAL A 146 -9.27 -25.91 32.78
C VAL A 146 -9.84 -25.08 31.64
N LYS A 147 -9.35 -23.84 31.48
CA LYS A 147 -9.67 -22.97 30.35
C LYS A 147 -8.55 -23.01 29.31
N PRO A 148 -8.59 -23.95 28.34
CA PRO A 148 -7.55 -24.03 27.33
C PRO A 148 -7.55 -22.75 26.48
N ARG A 149 -6.37 -22.14 26.32
CA ARG A 149 -6.16 -21.03 25.39
C ARG A 149 -5.63 -21.60 24.08
N VAL A 150 -6.49 -21.66 23.07
CA VAL A 150 -6.10 -22.10 21.72
C VAL A 150 -5.59 -20.89 20.94
N LEU A 151 -4.33 -20.93 20.50
CA LEU A 151 -3.75 -19.93 19.61
C LEU A 151 -3.80 -20.45 18.18
N TYR A 152 -4.47 -19.71 17.29
CA TYR A 152 -4.60 -20.07 15.89
C TYR A 152 -4.01 -18.97 14.99
N PRO A 153 -2.92 -19.23 14.24
CA PRO A 153 -2.34 -18.24 13.35
C PRO A 153 -3.24 -18.03 12.13
N VAL A 154 -3.64 -16.78 11.89
CA VAL A 154 -4.41 -16.39 10.70
C VAL A 154 -3.51 -15.62 9.74
N ASN A 155 -3.61 -15.95 8.44
CA ASN A 155 -2.94 -15.19 7.40
C ASN A 155 -3.62 -13.83 7.21
N GLY A 156 -2.85 -12.81 6.82
CA GLY A 156 -3.39 -11.47 6.58
C GLY A 156 -4.52 -11.49 5.55
N GLY A 157 -5.60 -10.77 5.82
CA GLY A 157 -6.82 -10.76 4.98
C GLY A 157 -7.82 -11.88 5.29
N THR A 158 -7.55 -12.74 6.27
CA THR A 158 -8.49 -13.76 6.77
C THR A 158 -8.97 -13.39 8.17
N ALA A 159 -10.23 -13.70 8.47
CA ALA A 159 -10.82 -13.56 9.81
C ALA A 159 -11.49 -14.87 10.22
N LEU A 160 -11.39 -15.21 11.52
CA LEU A 160 -12.13 -16.32 12.10
C LEU A 160 -13.44 -15.78 12.68
N VAL A 161 -14.54 -16.36 12.27
CA VAL A 161 -15.88 -15.99 12.75
C VAL A 161 -16.51 -17.21 13.42
N THR A 162 -17.00 -17.02 14.64
CA THR A 162 -17.72 -18.03 15.41
C THR A 162 -19.19 -17.63 15.51
N PHE A 163 -20.08 -18.60 15.34
CA PHE A 163 -21.52 -18.41 15.50
C PHE A 163 -21.99 -19.22 16.71
N GLU A 164 -22.90 -18.65 17.49
CA GLU A 164 -23.56 -19.36 18.59
C GLU A 164 -24.53 -20.40 18.04
N ASP A 165 -25.23 -20.08 16.95
CA ASP A 165 -26.12 -20.98 16.25
C ASP A 165 -25.40 -21.75 15.14
N ALA A 166 -25.46 -23.08 15.22
CA ALA A 166 -24.85 -23.98 14.25
C ALA A 166 -25.51 -23.91 12.87
N GLU A 167 -26.81 -23.62 12.78
CA GLU A 167 -27.53 -23.53 11.50
C GLU A 167 -27.03 -22.35 10.66
N VAL A 168 -26.73 -21.22 11.33
CA VAL A 168 -26.17 -20.03 10.68
C VAL A 168 -24.81 -20.35 10.06
N ALA A 169 -23.93 -21.04 10.79
CA ALA A 169 -22.62 -21.44 10.28
C ALA A 169 -22.74 -22.37 9.06
N GLN A 170 -23.67 -23.33 9.10
CA GLN A 170 -23.90 -24.26 7.98
C GLN A 170 -24.41 -23.54 6.73
N ASN A 171 -25.35 -22.61 6.88
CA ASN A 171 -25.89 -21.84 5.76
C ASN A 171 -24.82 -20.98 5.08
N ILE A 172 -23.93 -20.36 5.87
CA ILE A 172 -22.81 -19.56 5.35
C ILE A 172 -21.81 -20.44 4.60
N LEU A 173 -21.50 -21.63 5.14
CA LEU A 173 -20.60 -22.58 4.49
C LEU A 173 -21.20 -23.19 3.20
N ALA A 174 -22.52 -23.34 3.12
CA ALA A 174 -23.20 -23.87 1.94
C ALA A 174 -23.12 -22.91 0.73
N LEU A 175 -23.26 -21.61 0.98
CA LEU A 175 -23.18 -20.56 -0.05
C LEU A 175 -21.75 -20.33 -0.55
N LYS A 176 -20.73 -20.62 0.28
CA LYS A 176 -19.28 -20.43 0.06
C LYS A 176 -18.86 -18.99 -0.23
N ASP A 177 -19.34 -18.38 -1.30
CA ASP A 177 -18.96 -17.02 -1.70
C ASP A 177 -19.99 -16.01 -1.21
N HIS A 178 -19.52 -14.95 -0.57
CA HIS A 178 -20.34 -13.90 0.02
C HIS A 178 -19.84 -12.54 -0.45
N GLU A 179 -20.77 -11.68 -0.87
CA GLU A 179 -20.47 -10.29 -1.20
C GLU A 179 -20.88 -9.40 -0.03
N ILE A 180 -19.93 -8.68 0.55
CA ILE A 180 -20.10 -7.84 1.72
C ILE A 180 -19.91 -6.38 1.31
N GLU A 181 -20.87 -5.54 1.69
CA GLU A 181 -20.78 -4.10 1.51
C GLU A 181 -20.10 -3.46 2.73
N LEU A 182 -18.96 -2.79 2.53
CA LEU A 182 -18.26 -2.00 3.53
C LEU A 182 -18.22 -0.54 3.08
N GLY A 183 -19.23 0.25 3.47
CA GLY A 183 -19.35 1.65 3.08
C GLY A 183 -19.56 1.79 1.57
N GLU A 184 -18.62 2.43 0.88
CA GLU A 184 -18.65 2.61 -0.58
C GLU A 184 -18.03 1.44 -1.36
N CYS A 185 -17.48 0.43 -0.68
CA CYS A 185 -16.76 -0.69 -1.30
C CYS A 185 -17.54 -2.01 -1.17
N ARG A 186 -17.50 -2.85 -2.22
CA ARG A 186 -18.00 -4.23 -2.23
C ARG A 186 -16.85 -5.21 -2.25
N ILE A 187 -16.84 -6.16 -1.32
CA ILE A 187 -15.78 -7.17 -1.18
C ILE A 187 -16.39 -8.55 -1.28
N LYS A 188 -15.79 -9.40 -2.12
CA LYS A 188 -16.14 -10.82 -2.21
C LYS A 188 -15.22 -11.61 -1.29
N VAL A 189 -15.82 -12.43 -0.43
CA VAL A 189 -15.11 -13.29 0.51
C VAL A 189 -15.62 -14.72 0.39
N ALA A 190 -14.73 -15.69 0.62
CA ALA A 190 -15.08 -17.10 0.62
C ALA A 190 -15.04 -17.65 2.05
N ALA A 191 -16.09 -18.36 2.46
CA ALA A 191 -16.19 -19.04 3.74
C ALA A 191 -15.68 -20.47 3.63
N SER A 192 -14.81 -20.86 4.56
CA SER A 192 -14.28 -22.22 4.68
C SER A 192 -14.32 -22.70 6.14
N PRO A 193 -14.59 -23.99 6.38
CA PRO A 193 -14.59 -24.53 7.73
C PRO A 193 -13.15 -24.63 8.27
N VAL A 194 -12.97 -24.30 9.55
CA VAL A 194 -11.67 -24.35 10.24
C VAL A 194 -11.74 -25.32 11.41
N THR A 195 -10.82 -26.27 11.45
CA THR A 195 -10.67 -27.22 12.57
C THR A 195 -9.67 -26.68 13.58
N LEU A 196 -10.13 -26.35 14.79
CA LEU A 196 -9.26 -25.86 15.87
C LEU A 196 -8.57 -27.04 16.59
N PRO A 197 -7.26 -26.95 16.86
CA PRO A 197 -6.56 -27.96 17.64
C PRO A 197 -7.04 -27.92 19.09
N THR A 198 -7.73 -28.98 19.51
CA THR A 198 -8.26 -29.11 20.88
C THR A 198 -7.51 -30.25 21.59
N PRO A 199 -7.03 -30.05 22.84
CA PRO A 199 -6.33 -31.11 23.57
C PRO A 199 -7.26 -32.30 23.83
N ALA A 200 -6.81 -33.51 23.50
CA ALA A 200 -7.61 -34.73 23.64
C ALA A 200 -7.69 -35.23 25.10
N TYR A 201 -6.60 -35.10 25.87
CA TYR A 201 -6.56 -35.39 27.30
C TYR A 201 -5.49 -34.53 27.99
N ILE A 202 -5.65 -34.33 29.30
CA ILE A 202 -4.71 -33.57 30.14
C ILE A 202 -4.25 -34.50 31.27
N GLU A 203 -2.95 -34.74 31.36
CA GLU A 203 -2.34 -35.49 32.46
C GLU A 203 -1.74 -34.50 33.46
N VAL A 204 -2.23 -34.53 34.71
CA VAL A 204 -1.69 -33.73 35.82
C VAL A 204 -0.86 -34.65 36.71
N ARG A 205 0.44 -34.39 36.82
CA ARG A 205 1.31 -35.08 37.77
C ARG A 205 1.58 -34.21 38.99
N LEU A 206 1.18 -34.69 40.15
CA LEU A 206 1.50 -34.06 41.43
C LEU A 206 2.80 -34.66 41.97
N ASN A 207 3.87 -33.87 41.94
CA ASN A 207 5.12 -34.22 42.61
C ASN A 207 5.06 -33.69 44.05
N LEU A 208 4.68 -34.54 44.98
CA LEU A 208 4.71 -34.22 46.41
C LEU A 208 6.16 -34.29 46.90
N VAL A 209 6.72 -33.14 47.28
CA VAL A 209 8.05 -33.05 47.90
C VAL A 209 7.84 -33.01 49.42
N TYR A 210 8.28 -34.07 50.12
CA TYR A 210 8.26 -34.12 51.58
C TYR A 210 9.61 -33.64 52.13
N PHE A 211 9.59 -32.59 52.94
CA PHE A 211 10.72 -32.19 53.78
C PHE A 211 10.62 -32.92 55.12
N TRP A 212 11.60 -33.75 55.46
CA TRP A 212 11.76 -34.26 56.81
C TRP A 212 12.55 -33.22 57.62
N GLN A 213 11.95 -32.71 58.68
CA GLN A 213 12.64 -31.94 59.71
C GLN A 213 12.91 -32.90 60.86
N THR A 214 14.19 -33.17 61.13
CA THR A 214 14.61 -33.98 62.28
C THR A 214 14.89 -33.05 63.46
N ASP A 215 14.24 -33.31 64.60
CA ASP A 215 14.61 -32.79 65.92
C ASP A 215 15.95 -33.39 66.40
#